data_AF-A0A1S1LJL0-F1
#
_entry.id   AF-A0A1S1LJL0-F1
#
_cell.length_a   1.000
_cell.length_b   1.000
_cell.length_c   1.000
_cell.angle_alpha   90.00
_cell.angle_beta   90.00
_cell.angle_gamma   90.00
#
_symmetry.space_group_name_H-M   'P 1'
#
loop_
_entity.id
_entity.type
_entity.pdbx_description
1 polymer ?
#
loop_
_entity_poly.entity_id
_entity_poly.type
_entity_poly.pdbx_seq_one_letter_code
_entity_poly.pdbx_strand_id
1 'polypeptide(L)'
;MTERQELIDRALEIGLSFNESQVSDEELSRAIATYERVYAEAMAEKTCDPEKAQCATERRKTLGLWSAHDEQTDRKIRDGVQ
;
A
#
# COMPACT_ATOMS: atom_id res chain seq x y z
N MET A 1 -13.13 18.66 -18.90
CA MET A 1 -13.39 18.67 -17.44
C MET A 1 -12.21 19.39 -16.79
N THR A 2 -12.36 19.96 -15.60
CA THR A 2 -11.23 20.57 -14.88
C THR A 2 -10.43 19.45 -14.21
N GLU A 3 -9.10 19.56 -14.21
CA GLU A 3 -8.17 18.58 -13.60
C GLU A 3 -8.55 18.22 -12.15
N ARG A 4 -9.04 19.20 -11.37
CA ARG A 4 -9.58 18.98 -10.02
C ARG A 4 -10.78 18.04 -9.96
N GLN A 5 -11.71 18.12 -10.91
CA GLN A 5 -12.90 17.26 -10.90
C GLN A 5 -12.51 15.80 -11.15
N GLU A 6 -11.53 15.58 -12.02
CA GLU A 6 -11.00 14.23 -12.29
C GLU A 6 -10.35 13.63 -11.04
N LEU A 7 -9.64 14.44 -10.23
CA LEU A 7 -9.09 14.00 -8.94
C LEU A 7 -10.20 13.68 -7.92
N ILE A 8 -11.26 14.49 -7.85
CA ILE A 8 -12.40 14.24 -6.96
C ILE A 8 -13.10 12.94 -7.33
N ASP A 9 -13.42 12.77 -8.62
CA ASP A 9 -14.09 11.58 -9.14
C ASP A 9 -13.25 10.33 -8.84
N ARG A 10 -11.93 10.41 -9.05
CA ARG A 10 -11.00 9.31 -8.74
C ARG A 10 -10.92 9.00 -7.25
N ALA A 11 -10.87 10.02 -6.39
CA ALA A 11 -10.86 9.85 -4.94
C ALA A 11 -12.14 9.17 -4.43
N LEU A 12 -13.30 9.54 -4.99
CA LEU A 12 -14.58 8.92 -4.66
C LEU A 12 -14.65 7.46 -5.15
N GLU A 13 -14.13 7.17 -6.34
CA GLU A 13 -14.07 5.80 -6.89
C GLU A 13 -13.29 4.85 -5.98
N ILE A 14 -12.19 5.33 -5.38
CA ILE A 14 -11.35 4.54 -4.47
C ILE A 14 -11.79 4.64 -3.00
N GLY A 15 -12.86 5.37 -2.70
CA GLY A 15 -13.44 5.49 -1.36
C GLY A 15 -12.67 6.40 -0.40
N LEU A 16 -11.84 7.32 -0.91
CA LEU A 16 -11.19 8.35 -0.08
C LEU A 16 -12.23 9.35 0.41
N SER A 17 -12.29 9.54 1.73
CA SER A 17 -13.07 10.60 2.36
C SER A 17 -12.18 11.82 2.59
N PHE A 18 -12.58 12.97 2.07
CA PHE A 18 -11.85 14.23 2.22
C PHE A 18 -12.81 15.42 2.16
N ASN A 19 -12.35 16.59 2.60
CA ASN A 19 -13.09 17.84 2.47
C ASN A 19 -12.54 18.63 1.26
N GLU A 20 -13.33 18.72 0.19
CA GLU A 20 -12.96 19.42 -1.05
C GLU A 20 -12.56 20.89 -0.81
N SER A 21 -13.05 21.54 0.24
CA SER A 21 -12.72 22.94 0.53
C SER A 21 -11.38 23.13 1.28
N GLN A 22 -10.83 22.05 1.83
CA GLN A 22 -9.64 22.09 2.70
C GLN A 22 -8.43 21.37 2.10
N VAL A 23 -8.60 20.69 0.97
CA VAL A 23 -7.56 19.90 0.31
C VAL A 23 -7.17 20.56 -1.01
N SER A 24 -5.87 20.80 -1.19
CA SER A 24 -5.30 21.26 -2.45
C SER A 24 -5.27 20.14 -3.51
N ASP A 25 -5.18 20.50 -4.78
CA ASP A 25 -5.10 19.51 -5.87
C ASP A 25 -3.86 18.62 -5.72
N GLU A 26 -2.73 19.19 -5.28
CA GLU A 26 -1.49 18.45 -5.03
C GLU A 26 -1.57 17.48 -3.84
N GLU A 27 -2.33 17.82 -2.81
CA GLU A 27 -2.59 16.93 -1.67
C GLU A 27 -3.52 15.80 -2.08
N LEU A 28 -4.58 16.11 -2.83
CA LEU A 28 -5.53 15.11 -3.34
C LEU A 28 -4.84 14.11 -4.27
N SER A 29 -4.04 14.60 -5.21
CA SER A 29 -3.25 13.78 -6.13
C SER A 29 -2.27 12.86 -5.40
N ARG A 30 -1.55 13.39 -4.38
CA ARG A 30 -0.64 12.57 -3.55
C ARG A 30 -1.38 11.51 -2.73
N ALA A 31 -2.56 11.84 -2.20
CA ALA A 31 -3.37 10.89 -1.45
C ALA A 31 -3.85 9.74 -2.33
N ILE A 32 -4.33 10.04 -3.54
CA ILE A 32 -4.75 9.04 -4.54
C ILE A 32 -3.57 8.11 -4.89
N ALA A 33 -2.43 8.68 -5.28
CA ALA A 33 -1.25 7.89 -5.66
C ALA A 33 -0.74 7.00 -4.50
N THR A 34 -0.82 7.49 -3.26
CA THR A 34 -0.43 6.73 -2.08
C THR A 34 -1.39 5.56 -1.83
N TYR A 35 -2.70 5.81 -1.89
CA TYR A 35 -3.70 4.77 -1.72
C TYR A 35 -3.53 3.66 -2.77
N GLU A 36 -3.40 4.02 -4.04
CA GLU A 36 -3.23 3.07 -5.14
C GLU A 36 -1.98 2.21 -4.98
N ARG A 37 -0.86 2.81 -4.54
CA ARG A 37 0.38 2.06 -4.27
C ARG A 37 0.18 1.06 -3.13
N VAL A 38 -0.37 1.50 -2.00
CA VAL A 38 -0.60 0.63 -0.83
C VAL A 38 -1.59 -0.48 -1.17
N TYR A 39 -2.65 -0.16 -1.93
CA TYR A 39 -3.61 -1.15 -2.39
C TYR A 39 -2.96 -2.17 -3.32
N ALA A 40 -2.13 -1.75 -4.28
CA ALA A 40 -1.39 -2.65 -5.16
C ALA A 40 -0.42 -3.56 -4.37
N GLU A 41 0.30 -3.02 -3.39
CA GLU A 41 1.17 -3.79 -2.50
C GLU A 41 0.40 -4.80 -1.66
N ALA A 42 -0.71 -4.39 -1.03
CA ALA A 42 -1.55 -5.27 -0.22
C ALA A 42 -2.24 -6.36 -1.06
N MET A 43 -2.65 -6.03 -2.28
CA MET A 43 -3.24 -7.01 -3.20
C MET A 43 -2.19 -7.96 -3.78
N ALA A 44 -0.96 -7.50 -4.02
CA ALA A 44 0.16 -8.35 -4.40
C ALA A 44 0.59 -9.29 -3.26
N GLU A 45 0.49 -8.83 -2.01
CA GLU A 45 0.71 -9.66 -0.82
C GLU A 45 -0.40 -10.71 -0.65
N LYS A 46 -1.67 -10.35 -0.95
CA LYS A 46 -2.80 -11.30 -0.90
C LYS A 46 -2.86 -12.29 -2.07
N THR A 47 -2.34 -11.92 -3.23
CA THR A 47 -2.19 -12.85 -4.39
C THR A 47 -0.83 -13.57 -4.40
N CYS A 48 0.06 -13.27 -3.45
CA CYS A 48 1.11 -14.19 -3.08
C CYS A 48 0.49 -15.40 -2.39
N ASP A 49 0.23 -16.43 -3.19
CA ASP A 49 0.25 -17.82 -2.75
C ASP A 49 1.35 -17.99 -1.66
N PRO A 50 1.11 -18.67 -0.54
CA PRO A 50 2.14 -18.86 0.50
C PRO A 50 3.44 -19.49 -0.04
N GLU A 51 3.38 -20.22 -1.17
CA GLU A 51 4.58 -20.70 -1.89
C GLU A 51 5.35 -19.57 -2.62
N LYS A 52 4.68 -18.48 -3.01
CA LYS A 52 5.28 -17.27 -3.61
C LYS A 52 5.56 -16.14 -2.62
N ALA A 53 4.97 -16.14 -1.42
CA ALA A 53 5.31 -15.20 -0.35
C ALA A 53 6.80 -15.29 0.04
N GLN A 54 7.40 -16.49 -0.08
CA GLN A 54 8.84 -16.67 0.01
C GLN A 54 9.58 -15.80 -1.02
N CYS A 55 9.07 -15.66 -2.25
CA CYS A 55 9.69 -14.87 -3.29
C CYS A 55 9.68 -13.35 -2.99
N ALA A 56 8.63 -12.83 -2.34
CA ALA A 56 8.56 -11.43 -1.92
C ALA A 56 9.48 -11.14 -0.72
N THR A 57 9.50 -12.05 0.26
CA THR A 57 10.40 -11.98 1.42
C THR A 57 11.88 -12.10 1.01
N GLU A 58 12.20 -13.07 0.16
CA GLU A 58 13.55 -13.26 -0.41
C GLU A 58 13.96 -12.05 -1.28
N ARG A 59 13.03 -11.46 -2.06
CA ARG A 59 13.30 -10.20 -2.78
C ARG A 59 13.60 -9.03 -1.86
N ARG A 60 12.86 -8.87 -0.76
CA ARG A 60 13.11 -7.79 0.21
C ARG A 60 14.45 -7.96 0.93
N LYS A 61 14.83 -9.19 1.29
CA LYS A 61 16.16 -9.52 1.83
C LYS A 61 17.28 -9.21 0.84
N THR A 62 17.13 -9.61 -0.41
CA THR A 62 18.15 -9.38 -1.46
C THR A 62 18.27 -7.92 -1.88
N LEU A 63 17.17 -7.15 -1.82
CA LEU A 63 17.18 -5.71 -2.10
C LEU A 63 17.57 -4.84 -0.89
N GLY A 64 17.86 -5.44 0.27
CA GLY A 64 18.23 -4.70 1.49
C GLY A 64 17.08 -3.89 2.10
N LEU A 65 15.84 -4.16 1.70
CA LEU A 65 14.62 -3.52 2.20
C LEU A 65 14.04 -4.27 3.42
N TRP A 66 14.71 -5.34 3.86
CA TRP A 66 14.34 -6.13 5.02
C TRP A 66 14.67 -5.37 6.30
N SER A 67 13.63 -4.94 7.01
CA SER A 67 13.76 -4.15 8.23
C SER A 67 13.71 -5.05 9.48
N ALA A 68 14.22 -4.55 10.61
CA ALA A 68 14.13 -5.27 11.90
C ALA A 68 12.67 -5.58 12.31
N HIS A 69 11.70 -4.77 11.84
CA HIS A 69 10.28 -5.02 12.02
C HIS A 69 9.79 -6.23 11.20
N ASP A 70 10.30 -6.42 9.98
CA ASP A 70 10.00 -7.59 9.15
C ASP A 70 10.56 -8.86 9.80
N GLU A 71 11.76 -8.79 10.37
CA GLU A 71 12.41 -9.90 11.07
C GLU A 71 11.67 -10.32 12.35
N GLN A 72 11.18 -9.35 13.13
CA GLN A 72 10.38 -9.63 14.32
C GLN A 72 9.03 -10.26 13.97
N THR A 73 8.43 -9.84 12.86
CA THR A 73 7.14 -10.37 12.38
C THR A 73 7.30 -11.78 11.84
N ASP A 74 8.34 -12.05 11.05
CA ASP A 74 8.67 -13.41 10.56
C ASP A 74 8.92 -14.37 11.72
N ARG A 75 9.60 -13.90 12.77
CA ARG A 75 9.85 -14.70 13.98
C ARG A 75 8.56 -15.04 14.73
N LYS A 76 7.66 -14.06 14.91
CA LYS A 76 6.36 -14.31 15.57
C LYS A 76 5.48 -15.29 14.81
N ILE A 77 5.46 -15.19 13.48
CA ILE A 77 4.74 -16.11 12.59
C ILE A 77 5.34 -17.52 12.71
N ARG A 78 6.67 -17.64 12.72
CA ARG A 78 7.38 -18.93 12.83
C ARG A 78 7.20 -19.59 14.20
N ASP A 79 7.22 -18.80 15.26
CA ASP A 79 7.08 -19.28 16.64
C ASP A 79 5.60 -19.50 17.03
N GLY A 80 4.65 -19.18 16.14
CA GLY A 80 3.21 -19.39 16.36
C GLY A 80 2.62 -18.51 17.48
N VAL A 81 3.28 -17.41 17.82
CA VAL A 81 2.86 -16.49 18.87
C VAL A 81 2.08 -15.34 18.23
N GLN A 82 0.74 -15.43 18.31
CA GLN A 82 -0.19 -14.35 17.96
C GLN A 82 -0.07 -13.18 18.95
#